data_AF-A0A7J4LK90-F1
#
_entry.id   AF-A0A7J4LK90-F1
#
_cell.length_a   1.000
_cell.length_b   1.000
_cell.length_c   1.000
_cell.angle_alpha   90.00
_cell.angle_beta   90.00
_cell.angle_gamma   90.00
#
_symmetry.space_group_name_H-M   'P 1'
#
loop_
_entity.id
_entity.type
_entity.pdbx_description
1 polymer ?
#
loop_
_entity_poly.entity_id
_entity_poly.type
_entity_poly.pdbx_seq_one_letter_code
_entity_poly.pdbx_strand_id
1 'polypeptide(L)'
;RIRAHRNFEFGIPGPEKKATSATLKDVTGLLKQDTLEFHNAKHEMEQIIISEVDAGAKTIHWSGELGHDFSKDSTIIFPRYVVFFTLLPKPSYPFPGNATLVRGMIKDANKEPVRDAVVTPSPGGPVTRTDEHGEFVLYFKGMKEDEKKVLQIKVNARTFTVSEDGSPITAVGWDSRSIGTLEFV
;
A
#
# COMPACT_ATOMS: atom_id res chain seq x y z
N ARG A 1 -17.14 8.55 -4.32
CA ARG A 1 -16.12 8.47 -5.40
C ARG A 1 -15.67 9.91 -5.68
N ILE A 2 -14.54 10.34 -5.13
CA ILE A 2 -13.99 11.68 -5.44
C ILE A 2 -13.21 11.53 -6.75
N ARG A 3 -13.60 12.27 -7.79
CA ARG A 3 -12.81 12.33 -9.04
C ARG A 3 -11.73 13.39 -8.84
N ALA A 4 -10.47 12.96 -8.73
CA ALA A 4 -9.36 13.89 -8.88
C ALA A 4 -9.10 14.03 -10.38
N HIS A 5 -9.23 15.24 -10.92
CA HIS A 5 -8.94 15.53 -12.32
C HIS A 5 -7.60 16.27 -12.39
N ARG A 6 -6.70 15.81 -13.29
CA ARG A 6 -5.56 16.61 -13.73
C ARG A 6 -5.85 17.11 -15.14
N ASN A 7 -5.76 18.41 -15.34
CA ASN A 7 -5.92 19.01 -16.66
C ASN A 7 -4.57 19.04 -17.37
N PHE A 8 -4.59 18.79 -18.67
CA PHE A 8 -3.46 18.95 -19.58
C PHE A 8 -3.79 20.01 -20.62
N GLU A 9 -2.75 20.68 -21.11
CA GLU A 9 -2.86 21.71 -22.13
C GLU A 9 -2.14 21.29 -23.41
N PHE A 10 -2.75 21.57 -24.56
CA PHE A 10 -2.12 21.36 -25.85
C PHE A 10 -0.93 22.32 -26.07
N GLY A 11 0.07 21.86 -26.82
CA GLY A 11 1.24 22.64 -27.24
C GLY A 11 0.95 23.67 -28.35
N ILE A 12 -0.32 23.78 -28.77
CA ILE A 12 -0.95 24.60 -29.82
C ILE A 12 -0.52 24.37 -31.28
N PRO A 13 -1.50 24.20 -32.21
CA PRO A 13 -2.93 23.95 -31.97
C PRO A 13 -3.21 22.52 -31.46
N GLY A 14 -4.43 22.28 -30.93
CA GLY A 14 -4.89 20.94 -30.54
C GLY A 14 -5.15 20.02 -31.75
N PRO A 15 -5.52 18.75 -31.53
CA PRO A 15 -5.70 17.78 -32.60
C PRO A 15 -7.00 18.03 -33.39
N GLU A 16 -6.88 17.98 -34.71
CA GLU A 16 -8.02 18.06 -35.62
C GLU A 16 -8.79 16.73 -35.67
N LYS A 17 -9.97 16.77 -36.30
CA LYS A 17 -10.71 15.55 -36.63
C LYS A 17 -9.82 14.58 -37.40
N LYS A 18 -9.94 13.28 -37.10
CA LYS A 18 -9.10 12.19 -37.61
C LYS A 18 -7.66 12.15 -37.11
N ALA A 19 -7.23 13.06 -36.25
CA ALA A 19 -5.91 12.94 -35.66
C ALA A 19 -5.76 11.63 -34.87
N THR A 20 -4.53 11.12 -34.85
CA THR A 20 -4.11 9.94 -34.08
C THR A 20 -3.02 10.27 -33.05
N SER A 21 -2.70 11.57 -32.92
CA SER A 21 -1.69 12.07 -32.00
C SER A 21 -1.91 13.55 -31.66
N ALA A 22 -1.40 14.00 -30.53
CA ALA A 22 -1.41 15.40 -30.12
C ALA A 22 -0.17 15.76 -29.32
N THR A 23 0.36 16.97 -29.54
CA THR A 23 1.45 17.54 -28.75
C THR A 23 0.90 18.31 -27.55
N LEU A 24 1.43 18.04 -26.37
CA LEU A 24 1.04 18.65 -25.10
C LEU A 24 2.16 19.57 -24.57
N LYS A 25 1.81 20.53 -23.70
CA LYS A 25 2.82 21.36 -23.02
C LYS A 25 3.67 20.55 -22.03
N ASP A 26 3.05 19.54 -21.43
CA ASP A 26 3.66 18.61 -20.48
C ASP A 26 3.02 17.22 -20.65
N VAL A 27 3.86 16.19 -20.66
CA VAL A 27 3.43 14.77 -20.67
C VAL A 27 3.88 14.02 -19.41
N THR A 28 4.48 14.73 -18.45
CA THR A 28 5.02 14.13 -17.22
C THR A 28 3.95 13.35 -16.47
N GLY A 29 4.20 12.06 -16.25
CA GLY A 29 3.29 11.17 -15.52
C GLY A 29 2.11 10.64 -16.32
N LEU A 30 2.07 10.87 -17.65
CA LEU A 30 1.24 10.08 -18.57
C LEU A 30 1.97 8.80 -18.96
N LEU A 31 1.22 7.70 -19.05
CA LEU A 31 1.72 6.38 -19.40
C LEU A 31 0.90 5.79 -20.56
N LYS A 32 1.48 4.82 -21.26
CA LYS A 32 0.72 3.96 -22.16
C LYS A 32 -0.45 3.30 -21.40
N GLN A 33 -1.60 3.16 -22.06
CA GLN A 33 -2.89 2.71 -21.51
C GLN A 33 -3.64 3.73 -20.62
N ASP A 34 -3.07 4.91 -20.35
CA ASP A 34 -3.84 5.97 -19.72
C ASP A 34 -5.00 6.41 -20.63
N THR A 35 -6.15 6.69 -20.01
CA THR A 35 -7.31 7.24 -20.72
C THR A 35 -7.36 8.75 -20.54
N LEU A 36 -7.52 9.49 -21.63
CA LEU A 36 -7.71 10.94 -21.63
C LEU A 36 -9.07 11.29 -22.23
N GLU A 37 -9.68 12.36 -21.74
CA GLU A 37 -10.91 12.91 -22.28
C GLU A 37 -10.64 14.24 -22.95
N PHE A 38 -11.01 14.39 -24.21
CA PHE A 38 -10.91 15.64 -24.95
C PHE A 38 -12.29 16.27 -24.97
N HIS A 39 -12.36 17.57 -24.70
CA HIS A 39 -13.60 18.35 -24.70
C HIS A 39 -13.39 19.60 -25.53
N ASN A 40 -14.33 19.92 -26.43
CA ASN A 40 -14.28 21.17 -27.21
C ASN A 40 -15.38 22.17 -26.81
N ALA A 41 -15.31 23.38 -27.35
CA ALA A 41 -16.28 24.44 -27.07
C ALA A 41 -17.73 24.16 -27.54
N LYS A 42 -17.93 23.14 -28.39
CA LYS A 42 -19.26 22.67 -28.81
C LYS A 42 -19.84 21.63 -27.85
N HIS A 43 -19.17 21.38 -26.73
CA HIS A 43 -19.50 20.33 -25.76
C HIS A 43 -19.42 18.90 -26.34
N GLU A 44 -18.67 18.71 -27.43
CA GLU A 44 -18.34 17.38 -27.93
C GLU A 44 -17.20 16.80 -27.08
N MET A 45 -17.27 15.49 -26.82
CA MET A 45 -16.32 14.79 -25.97
C MET A 45 -15.89 13.46 -26.61
N GLU A 46 -14.58 13.19 -26.58
CA GLU A 46 -14.03 11.90 -26.95
C GLU A 46 -13.06 11.38 -25.90
N GLN A 47 -13.08 10.07 -25.67
CA GLN A 47 -12.10 9.38 -24.85
C GLN A 47 -11.09 8.68 -25.74
N ILE A 48 -9.80 8.89 -25.46
CA ILE A 48 -8.70 8.18 -26.11
C ILE A 48 -7.92 7.38 -25.09
N ILE A 49 -7.39 6.24 -25.53
CA ILE A 49 -6.43 5.43 -24.76
C ILE A 49 -5.06 5.66 -25.38
N ILE A 50 -4.11 6.12 -24.57
CA ILE A 50 -2.75 6.40 -25.03
C ILE A 50 -2.08 5.08 -25.45
N SER A 51 -1.69 4.98 -26.72
CA SER A 51 -0.92 3.85 -27.24
C SER A 51 0.60 4.05 -27.04
N GLU A 52 1.06 5.30 -27.03
CA GLU A 52 2.46 5.68 -26.87
C GLU A 52 2.61 7.13 -26.36
N VAL A 53 3.68 7.38 -25.60
CA VAL A 53 4.08 8.71 -25.13
C VAL A 53 5.52 8.97 -25.57
N ASP A 54 5.73 9.98 -26.42
CA ASP A 54 7.04 10.53 -26.73
C ASP A 54 7.32 11.70 -25.79
N ALA A 55 8.15 11.47 -24.77
CA ALA A 55 8.53 12.49 -23.81
C ALA A 55 9.42 13.59 -24.42
N GLY A 56 10.21 13.27 -25.44
CA GLY A 56 11.10 14.23 -26.12
C GLY A 56 10.32 15.20 -26.99
N ALA A 57 9.38 14.67 -27.78
CA ALA A 57 8.47 15.48 -28.60
C ALA A 57 7.24 15.99 -27.84
N LYS A 58 7.08 15.62 -26.56
CA LYS A 58 5.89 15.88 -25.73
C LYS A 58 4.59 15.49 -26.43
N THR A 59 4.62 14.39 -27.15
CA THR A 59 3.52 13.95 -28.02
C THR A 59 2.94 12.65 -27.50
N ILE A 60 1.62 12.56 -27.51
CA ILE A 60 0.89 11.32 -27.21
C ILE A 60 0.28 10.78 -28.50
N HIS A 61 0.22 9.46 -28.61
CA HIS A 61 -0.42 8.76 -29.72
C HIS A 61 -1.55 7.88 -29.19
N TRP A 62 -2.56 7.63 -30.02
CA TRP A 62 -3.63 6.68 -29.75
C TRP A 62 -3.98 5.88 -31.00
N SER A 63 -4.76 4.81 -30.83
CA SER A 63 -5.26 4.00 -31.94
C SER A 63 -6.64 4.49 -32.37
N GLY A 64 -6.86 4.59 -33.69
CA GLY A 64 -8.11 5.10 -34.26
C GLY A 64 -8.11 6.61 -34.45
N GLU A 65 -9.02 7.06 -35.31
CA GLU A 65 -9.21 8.46 -35.70
C GLU A 65 -10.20 9.16 -34.77
N LEU A 66 -9.94 10.41 -34.38
CA LEU A 66 -10.93 11.25 -33.70
C LEU A 66 -12.16 11.52 -34.58
N GLY A 67 -13.35 11.43 -34.01
CA GLY A 67 -14.62 11.75 -34.67
C GLY A 67 -14.91 13.25 -34.80
N HIS A 68 -14.34 14.06 -33.92
CA HIS A 68 -14.56 15.48 -33.71
C HIS A 68 -13.24 16.27 -33.72
N ASP A 69 -13.35 17.59 -33.85
CA ASP A 69 -12.22 18.51 -33.92
C ASP A 69 -11.99 19.18 -32.55
N PHE A 70 -10.75 19.12 -32.06
CA PHE A 70 -10.30 19.68 -30.79
C PHE A 70 -9.14 20.67 -30.97
N SER A 71 -8.98 21.22 -32.17
CA SER A 71 -7.91 22.16 -32.52
C SER A 71 -8.05 23.54 -31.86
N LYS A 72 -9.27 23.90 -31.43
CA LYS A 72 -9.62 25.21 -30.84
C LYS A 72 -10.38 25.06 -29.52
N ASP A 73 -10.08 25.93 -28.57
CA ASP A 73 -10.78 26.08 -27.29
C ASP A 73 -11.13 24.74 -26.62
N SER A 74 -10.14 23.84 -26.61
CA SER A 74 -10.30 22.47 -26.17
C SER A 74 -9.51 22.19 -24.90
N THR A 75 -10.06 21.32 -24.06
CA THR A 75 -9.43 20.89 -22.80
C THR A 75 -9.20 19.40 -22.81
N ILE A 76 -8.12 18.99 -22.13
CA ILE A 76 -7.79 17.57 -21.94
C ILE A 76 -7.83 17.27 -20.45
N ILE A 77 -8.55 16.22 -20.11
CA ILE A 77 -8.72 15.79 -18.73
C ILE A 77 -8.14 14.39 -18.60
N PHE A 78 -7.29 14.18 -17.59
CA PHE A 78 -6.90 12.86 -17.13
C PHE A 78 -7.76 12.48 -15.93
N PRO A 79 -8.82 11.66 -16.12
CA PRO A 79 -9.67 11.21 -15.04
C PRO A 79 -8.89 10.20 -14.17
N ARG A 80 -8.28 10.66 -13.08
CA ARG A 80 -7.77 9.73 -12.07
C ARG A 80 -8.95 9.14 -11.32
N TYR A 81 -9.28 7.88 -11.62
CA TYR A 81 -10.17 7.09 -10.80
C TYR A 81 -9.42 6.69 -9.52
N VAL A 82 -9.49 7.54 -8.49
CA VAL A 82 -9.09 7.13 -7.15
C VAL A 82 -10.18 6.20 -6.61
N VAL A 83 -9.92 4.89 -6.67
CA VAL A 83 -10.77 3.87 -6.06
C VAL A 83 -10.29 3.70 -4.62
N PHE A 84 -11.05 4.25 -3.68
CA PHE A 84 -10.90 3.91 -2.27
C PHE A 84 -11.61 2.58 -2.04
N PHE A 85 -10.86 1.53 -1.75
CA PHE A 85 -11.42 0.30 -1.20
C PHE A 85 -11.07 0.24 0.28
N THR A 86 -12.08 0.15 1.12
CA THR A 86 -11.89 -0.15 2.54
C THR A 86 -11.70 -1.65 2.66
N LEU A 87 -10.50 -2.10 3.02
CA LEU A 87 -10.29 -3.49 3.42
C LEU A 87 -11.01 -3.70 4.74
N LEU A 88 -12.20 -4.30 4.68
CA LEU A 88 -12.87 -4.82 5.86
C LEU A 88 -12.37 -6.25 6.05
N PRO A 89 -11.48 -6.54 7.02
CA PRO A 89 -11.07 -7.91 7.28
C PRO A 89 -12.33 -8.75 7.57
N LYS A 90 -12.46 -9.87 6.84
CA LYS A 90 -13.43 -10.92 7.14
C LYS A 90 -12.64 -12.16 7.57
N PRO A 91 -12.88 -12.69 8.78
CA PRO A 91 -13.88 -12.25 9.76
C PRO A 91 -13.56 -10.87 10.35
N SER A 92 -14.63 -10.17 10.79
CA SER A 92 -14.55 -8.91 11.54
C SER A 92 -13.51 -9.07 12.64
N TYR A 93 -12.52 -8.20 12.66
CA TYR A 93 -11.46 -8.25 13.65
C TYR A 93 -12.09 -8.16 15.05
N PRO A 94 -11.95 -9.18 15.93
CA PRO A 94 -12.75 -9.30 17.15
C PRO A 94 -12.31 -8.35 18.28
N PHE A 95 -11.54 -7.31 17.96
CA PHE A 95 -10.90 -6.44 18.94
C PHE A 95 -11.53 -5.04 18.91
N PRO A 96 -11.66 -4.38 20.08
CA PRO A 96 -12.17 -3.02 20.16
C PRO A 96 -11.37 -2.04 19.28
N GLY A 97 -12.01 -1.01 18.72
CA GLY A 97 -11.34 0.00 17.88
C GLY A 97 -10.25 0.81 18.59
N ASN A 98 -10.19 0.76 19.94
CA ASN A 98 -9.13 1.36 20.76
C ASN A 98 -8.12 0.34 21.29
N ALA A 99 -8.06 -0.85 20.69
CA ALA A 99 -7.07 -1.86 21.03
C ALA A 99 -5.79 -1.63 20.22
N THR A 100 -4.66 -1.62 20.91
CA THR A 100 -3.35 -1.74 20.28
C THR A 100 -3.08 -3.22 20.04
N LEU A 101 -2.60 -3.56 18.85
CA LEU A 101 -2.37 -4.95 18.44
C LEU A 101 -0.89 -5.17 18.24
N VAL A 102 -0.40 -6.28 18.76
CA VAL A 102 0.94 -6.75 18.48
C VAL A 102 0.81 -8.08 17.78
N ARG A 103 1.24 -8.10 16.51
CA ARG A 103 1.36 -9.32 15.72
C ARG A 103 2.84 -9.64 15.60
N GLY A 104 3.14 -10.91 15.70
CA GLY A 104 4.50 -11.36 15.50
C GLY A 104 4.57 -12.81 15.10
N MET A 105 5.75 -13.19 14.64
CA MET A 105 6.08 -14.56 14.31
C MET A 105 7.37 -14.95 15.02
N ILE A 106 7.40 -16.15 15.59
CA ILE A 106 8.56 -16.70 16.29
C ILE A 106 9.15 -17.81 15.43
N LYS A 107 10.39 -17.61 15.00
CA LYS A 107 11.19 -18.61 14.28
C LYS A 107 12.38 -19.07 15.13
N ASP A 108 12.82 -20.30 14.92
CA ASP A 108 14.05 -20.84 15.52
C ASP A 108 15.30 -20.39 14.75
N ALA A 109 16.46 -20.91 15.15
CA ALA A 109 17.76 -20.61 14.53
C ALA A 109 17.84 -20.99 13.04
N ASN A 110 17.07 -22.00 12.64
CA ASN A 110 17.00 -22.49 11.27
C ASN A 110 15.96 -21.75 10.44
N LYS A 111 15.31 -20.72 11.02
CA LYS A 111 14.19 -19.96 10.46
C LYS A 111 12.88 -20.77 10.39
N GLU A 112 12.78 -21.87 11.11
CA GLU A 112 11.58 -22.69 11.18
C GLU A 112 10.60 -22.13 12.22
N PRO A 113 9.27 -22.22 11.98
CA PRO A 113 8.27 -21.68 12.89
C PRO A 113 8.24 -22.44 14.22
N VAL A 114 8.20 -21.70 15.33
CA VAL A 114 8.09 -22.28 16.67
C VAL A 114 6.62 -22.33 17.09
N ARG A 115 6.04 -23.52 17.07
CA ARG A 115 4.66 -23.78 17.52
C ARG A 115 4.53 -23.81 19.05
N ASP A 116 3.36 -23.42 19.56
CA ASP A 116 2.96 -23.53 20.98
C ASP A 116 3.84 -22.74 21.97
N ALA A 117 4.64 -21.78 21.48
CA ALA A 117 5.42 -20.86 22.29
C ALA A 117 4.49 -19.93 23.07
N VAL A 118 4.68 -19.83 24.39
CA VAL A 118 3.85 -18.98 25.25
C VAL A 118 4.37 -17.56 25.21
N VAL A 119 3.56 -16.60 24.77
CA VAL A 119 3.92 -15.18 24.75
C VAL A 119 3.17 -14.46 25.88
N THR A 120 3.92 -13.91 26.82
CA THR A 120 3.43 -13.25 28.03
C THR A 120 3.90 -11.80 28.07
N PRO A 121 3.00 -10.82 27.96
CA PRO A 121 3.37 -9.42 28.13
C PRO A 121 3.63 -9.06 29.61
N SER A 122 4.55 -8.12 29.81
CA SER A 122 4.90 -7.57 31.11
C SER A 122 5.04 -6.04 31.03
N PRO A 123 4.50 -5.26 31.98
CA PRO A 123 3.69 -5.73 33.12
C PRO A 123 2.25 -6.04 32.69
N GLY A 124 1.83 -7.29 32.95
CA GLY A 124 0.45 -7.77 32.73
C GLY A 124 -0.03 -7.77 31.27
N GLY A 125 -1.21 -8.34 31.05
CA GLY A 125 -1.87 -8.41 29.75
C GLY A 125 -2.27 -9.84 29.37
N PRO A 126 -2.91 -10.02 28.20
CA PRO A 126 -3.33 -11.35 27.75
C PRO A 126 -2.11 -12.20 27.39
N VAL A 127 -2.16 -13.47 27.76
CA VAL A 127 -1.18 -14.49 27.35
C VAL A 127 -1.70 -15.16 26.09
N THR A 128 -0.82 -15.39 25.12
CA THR A 128 -1.16 -16.12 23.89
C THR A 128 -0.16 -17.24 23.61
N ARG A 129 -0.47 -18.07 22.61
CA ARG A 129 0.42 -19.11 22.08
C ARG A 129 0.58 -18.94 20.59
N THR A 130 1.77 -19.26 20.09
CA THR A 130 1.99 -19.33 18.64
C THR A 130 1.26 -20.51 18.01
N ASP A 131 0.78 -20.33 16.79
CA ASP A 131 0.14 -21.37 16.00
C ASP A 131 1.14 -22.27 15.26
N GLU A 132 0.67 -23.07 14.31
CA GLU A 132 1.50 -23.97 13.50
C GLU A 132 2.50 -23.24 12.57
N HIS A 133 2.26 -21.97 12.26
CA HIS A 133 3.15 -21.10 11.49
C HIS A 133 4.05 -20.25 12.39
N GLY A 134 4.02 -20.47 13.71
CA GLY A 134 4.78 -19.67 14.66
C GLY A 134 4.20 -18.26 14.86
N GLU A 135 3.00 -17.99 14.37
CA GLU A 135 2.36 -16.68 14.42
C GLU A 135 1.59 -16.50 15.73
N PHE A 136 1.58 -15.28 16.26
CA PHE A 136 0.77 -14.91 17.41
C PHE A 136 0.17 -13.51 17.25
N VAL A 137 -0.93 -13.29 17.97
CA VAL A 137 -1.58 -11.99 18.11
C VAL A 137 -1.84 -11.71 19.59
N LEU A 138 -1.45 -10.51 20.02
CA LEU A 138 -1.82 -9.91 21.29
C LEU A 138 -2.63 -8.64 21.04
N TYR A 139 -3.52 -8.34 21.98
CA TYR A 139 -4.27 -7.09 21.99
C TYR A 139 -4.22 -6.46 23.37
N PHE A 140 -4.08 -5.15 23.40
CA PHE A 140 -4.08 -4.37 24.63
C PHE A 140 -5.14 -3.28 24.50
N LYS A 141 -6.11 -3.28 25.40
CA LYS A 141 -7.19 -2.29 25.39
C LYS A 141 -6.72 -1.04 26.15
N GLY A 142 -6.71 0.10 25.48
CA GLY A 142 -6.48 1.39 26.12
C GLY A 142 -5.07 1.61 26.65
N MET A 143 -4.04 1.17 25.92
CA MET A 143 -2.66 1.56 26.24
C MET A 143 -2.49 3.06 26.08
N LYS A 144 -1.74 3.67 27.00
CA LYS A 144 -1.31 5.07 26.89
C LYS A 144 -0.07 5.16 26.01
N GLU A 145 0.15 6.31 25.41
CA GLU A 145 1.30 6.57 24.50
C GLU A 145 2.67 6.36 25.18
N ASP A 146 2.75 6.50 26.51
CA ASP A 146 3.94 6.30 27.32
C ASP A 146 4.03 4.90 27.98
N GLU A 147 3.01 4.05 27.80
CA GLU A 147 2.98 2.71 28.40
C GLU A 147 3.81 1.72 27.58
N LYS A 148 4.93 1.25 28.15
CA LYS A 148 5.79 0.26 27.52
C LYS A 148 5.42 -1.16 27.94
N LYS A 149 5.36 -2.07 26.97
CA LYS A 149 5.24 -3.52 27.20
C LYS A 149 6.50 -4.24 26.77
N VAL A 150 6.92 -5.18 27.60
CA VAL A 150 7.99 -6.13 27.32
C VAL A 150 7.36 -7.48 27.09
N LEU A 151 7.69 -8.15 25.99
CA LEU A 151 7.20 -9.49 25.72
C LEU A 151 8.15 -10.54 26.28
N GLN A 152 7.66 -11.38 27.19
CA GLN A 152 8.34 -12.59 27.63
C GLN A 152 7.84 -13.78 26.81
N ILE A 153 8.71 -14.39 26.03
CA ILE A 153 8.39 -15.55 25.20
C ILE A 153 8.97 -16.78 25.87
N LYS A 154 8.14 -17.76 26.20
CA LYS A 154 8.57 -19.04 26.76
C LYS A 154 8.43 -20.15 25.72
N VAL A 155 9.55 -20.76 25.37
CA VAL A 155 9.63 -21.95 24.51
C VAL A 155 10.19 -23.09 25.35
N ASN A 156 9.41 -24.15 25.55
CA ASN A 156 9.76 -25.24 26.47
C ASN A 156 10.09 -24.72 27.90
N ALA A 157 11.30 -24.99 28.39
CA ALA A 157 11.77 -24.56 29.71
C ALA A 157 12.54 -23.21 29.70
N ARG A 158 12.57 -22.51 28.57
CA ARG A 158 13.41 -21.30 28.38
C ARG A 158 12.56 -20.06 28.14
N THR A 159 13.02 -18.92 28.64
CA THR A 159 12.32 -17.62 28.52
C THR A 159 13.21 -16.61 27.79
N PHE A 160 12.63 -15.91 26.82
CA PHE A 160 13.22 -14.81 26.07
C PHE A 160 12.48 -13.52 26.42
N THR A 161 13.15 -12.38 26.32
CA THR A 161 12.56 -11.07 26.56
C THR A 161 12.77 -10.23 25.31
N VAL A 162 11.73 -9.56 24.80
CA VAL A 162 11.84 -8.67 23.63
C VAL A 162 11.25 -7.31 23.99
N SER A 163 12.01 -6.24 23.71
CA SER A 163 11.55 -4.85 23.85
C SER A 163 10.80 -4.36 22.63
N GLU A 164 10.01 -3.32 22.87
CA GLU A 164 9.14 -2.65 21.91
C GLU A 164 9.86 -2.00 20.72
N ASP A 165 11.17 -1.75 20.82
CA ASP A 165 12.00 -1.15 19.76
C ASP A 165 12.49 -2.16 18.71
N GLY A 166 12.11 -3.43 18.82
CA GLY A 166 12.60 -4.50 17.93
C GLY A 166 14.09 -4.83 18.12
N SER A 167 14.74 -4.23 19.13
CA SER A 167 16.10 -4.62 19.51
C SER A 167 16.06 -6.01 20.14
N PRO A 168 16.88 -6.98 19.68
CA PRO A 168 16.98 -8.28 20.33
C PRO A 168 17.58 -8.08 21.73
N ILE A 169 16.80 -8.30 22.79
CA ILE A 169 17.34 -8.40 24.13
C ILE A 169 17.89 -9.82 24.31
N THR A 170 19.16 -9.87 24.69
CA THR A 170 20.01 -11.02 24.98
C THR A 170 19.25 -12.25 25.50
N ALA A 171 19.26 -13.33 24.73
CA ALA A 171 18.85 -14.66 25.20
C ALA A 171 19.88 -15.18 26.21
N VAL A 172 19.49 -15.33 27.48
CA VAL A 172 20.34 -16.01 28.47
C VAL A 172 20.13 -17.52 28.31
N GLY A 173 21.17 -18.25 27.86
CA GLY A 173 21.21 -19.72 27.94
C GLY A 173 21.06 -20.50 26.63
N TRP A 174 21.30 -19.89 25.47
CA TRP A 174 21.63 -20.61 24.24
C TRP A 174 23.07 -20.27 23.83
N ASP A 175 23.78 -21.24 23.23
CA ASP A 175 25.01 -20.91 22.51
C ASP A 175 24.69 -19.89 21.41
N SER A 176 25.68 -19.08 21.04
CA SER A 176 25.58 -17.94 20.11
C SER A 176 25.05 -18.27 18.70
N ARG A 177 24.64 -19.50 18.41
CA ARG A 177 24.11 -19.96 17.12
C ARG A 177 22.59 -20.05 17.07
N SER A 178 21.88 -19.78 18.16
CA SER A 178 20.40 -19.91 18.19
C SER A 178 19.68 -18.64 18.57
N ILE A 179 19.67 -17.70 17.62
CA ILE A 179 18.92 -16.46 17.70
C ILE A 179 17.57 -16.72 17.03
N GLY A 180 16.50 -16.82 17.83
CA GLY A 180 15.15 -16.72 17.28
C GLY A 180 14.85 -15.28 16.89
N THR A 181 14.27 -15.06 15.72
CA THR A 181 13.93 -13.72 15.23
C THR A 181 12.44 -13.48 15.50
N LEU A 182 12.12 -12.31 16.07
CA LEU A 182 10.75 -11.79 16.14
C LEU A 182 10.57 -10.82 14.97
N GLU A 183 9.65 -11.16 14.06
CA GLU A 183 9.27 -10.26 12.97
C GLU A 183 7.91 -9.64 13.31
N PHE A 184 7.83 -8.31 13.35
CA PHE A 184 6.56 -7.59 13.42
C PHE A 184 5.97 -7.53 12.01
N VAL A 185 4.69 -7.92 11.86
CA VAL A 185 3.96 -7.96 10.58
C VAL A 185 2.84 -6.93 10.58
#